data_AF-A0AAE2RLV0-F1
#
_entry.id   AF-A0AAE2RLV0-F1
#
_cell.length_a   1.000
_cell.length_b   1.000
_cell.length_c   1.000
_cell.angle_alpha   90.00
_cell.angle_beta   90.00
_cell.angle_gamma   90.00
#
_symmetry.space_group_name_H-M   'P 1'
#
loop_
_entity.id
_entity.type
_entity.pdbx_description
1 polymer ?
#
loop_
_entity_poly.entity_id
_entity_poly.type
_entity_poly.pdbx_seq_one_letter_code
_entity_poly.pdbx_strand_id
1 'polypeptide(L)'
;MEIFIYRTYNEWFDDKPTETLEGEVNSIYNGVLVIDTLEEFKRYRQILSLKNNFAIVYKLSYGFLSYAKEINIYSNFNSWQNSNPEITIMGEVCESESADSHLVFITQEGFKQCISLCEIYAVTYER
;
A
#
# COMPACT_ATOMS: atom_id res chain seq x y z
N MET A 1 13.38 -7.45 -6.24
CA MET A 1 11.99 -7.16 -6.64
C MET A 1 11.88 -5.67 -6.86
N GLU A 2 11.13 -5.24 -7.87
CA GLU A 2 10.87 -3.83 -8.13
C GLU A 2 9.82 -3.30 -7.14
N ILE A 3 10.11 -2.16 -6.52
CA ILE A 3 9.30 -1.54 -5.48
C ILE A 3 9.07 -0.09 -5.89
N PHE A 4 7.79 0.30 -5.96
CA PHE A 4 7.35 1.62 -6.39
C PHE A 4 6.98 2.46 -5.16
N ILE A 5 7.52 3.66 -5.08
CA ILE A 5 7.25 4.61 -4.00
C ILE A 5 6.51 5.82 -4.59
N TYR A 6 5.37 6.13 -3.98
CA TYR A 6 4.55 7.28 -4.34
C TYR A 6 4.53 8.24 -3.15
N ARG A 7 4.84 9.52 -3.37
CA ARG A 7 4.89 10.50 -2.26
C ARG A 7 3.51 11.05 -1.91
N THR A 8 2.60 11.12 -2.88
CA THR A 8 1.28 11.73 -2.73
C THR A 8 0.16 10.79 -3.17
N TYR A 9 -1.06 11.04 -2.67
CA TYR A 9 -2.26 10.35 -3.15
C TYR A 9 -2.42 10.45 -4.68
N ASN A 10 -2.21 11.63 -5.27
CA ASN A 10 -2.39 11.83 -6.71
C ASN A 10 -1.38 11.06 -7.55
N GLU A 11 -0.13 10.98 -7.13
CA GLU A 11 0.89 10.15 -7.81
C GLU A 11 0.48 8.68 -7.80
N TRP A 12 -0.03 8.19 -6.67
CA TRP A 12 -0.50 6.81 -6.56
C TRP A 12 -1.77 6.56 -7.39
N PHE A 13 -2.73 7.47 -7.35
CA PHE A 13 -3.98 7.39 -8.11
C PHE A 13 -3.75 7.39 -9.63
N ASP A 14 -2.79 8.19 -10.11
CA ASP A 14 -2.41 8.28 -11.51
C ASP A 14 -1.39 7.20 -11.95
N ASP A 15 -0.96 6.32 -11.04
CA ASP A 15 0.12 5.34 -11.23
C ASP A 15 1.43 5.96 -11.77
N LYS A 16 1.89 7.03 -11.11
CA LYS A 16 3.15 7.73 -11.41
C LYS A 16 4.09 7.65 -10.21
N PRO A 17 4.92 6.60 -10.09
CA PRO A 17 5.83 6.46 -8.97
C PRO A 17 6.85 7.59 -8.96
N THR A 18 7.11 8.14 -7.77
CA THR A 18 8.16 9.13 -7.58
C THR A 18 9.55 8.50 -7.68
N GLU A 19 9.67 7.26 -7.18
CA GLU A 19 10.92 6.53 -7.14
C GLU A 19 10.66 5.02 -7.28
N THR A 20 11.62 4.33 -7.91
CA THR A 20 11.62 2.88 -8.05
C THR A 20 12.89 2.33 -7.41
N LEU A 21 12.74 1.37 -6.50
CA LEU A 21 13.84 0.68 -5.83
C LEU A 21 13.87 -0.80 -6.22
N GLU A 22 15.06 -1.38 -6.22
CA GLU A 22 15.23 -2.83 -6.26
C GLU A 22 15.61 -3.36 -4.88
N GLY A 23 14.83 -4.31 -4.36
CA GLY A 23 15.12 -4.90 -3.06
C GLY A 23 14.20 -6.05 -2.68
N GLU A 24 14.20 -6.37 -1.40
CA GLU A 24 13.30 -7.32 -0.76
C GLU A 24 12.45 -6.59 0.27
N VAL A 25 11.12 -6.73 0.16
CA VAL A 25 10.20 -6.12 1.13
C VAL A 25 9.90 -7.12 2.23
N ASN A 26 10.09 -6.68 3.46
CA ASN A 26 9.78 -7.44 4.67
C ASN A 26 8.85 -6.61 5.56
N SER A 27 8.05 -7.28 6.38
CA SER A 27 7.31 -6.63 7.47
C SER A 27 7.98 -7.01 8.78
N ILE A 28 8.25 -6.02 9.64
CA ILE A 28 8.72 -6.25 11.01
C ILE A 28 7.54 -6.11 11.99
N TYR A 29 7.81 -6.17 13.29
CA TYR A 29 6.77 -6.05 14.32
C TYR A 29 5.87 -4.82 14.09
N ASN A 30 4.56 -5.00 14.33
CA ASN A 30 3.51 -3.98 14.23
C ASN A 30 3.26 -3.42 12.81
N GLY A 31 3.45 -4.24 11.77
CA GLY A 31 3.09 -3.87 10.39
C GLY A 31 4.06 -2.90 9.72
N VAL A 32 5.15 -2.51 10.40
CA VAL A 32 6.16 -1.62 9.80
C VAL A 32 6.85 -2.34 8.64
N LEU A 33 6.69 -1.80 7.44
CA LEU A 33 7.41 -2.29 6.27
C LEU A 33 8.85 -1.80 6.25
N VAL A 34 9.74 -2.72 5.86
CA VAL A 34 11.15 -2.45 5.64
C VAL A 34 11.57 -2.99 4.28
N ILE A 35 12.50 -2.29 3.64
CA ILE A 35 13.04 -2.66 2.34
C ILE A 35 14.52 -2.95 2.52
N ASP A 36 14.94 -4.18 2.28
CA ASP A 36 16.36 -4.53 2.29
C ASP A 36 16.92 -4.36 0.86
N THR A 37 17.88 -3.45 0.68
CA THR A 37 18.57 -3.17 -0.60
C THR A 37 20.05 -3.57 -0.55
N LEU A 38 20.70 -3.68 -1.72
CA LEU A 38 22.10 -4.05 -1.85
C LEU A 38 22.86 -3.01 -2.67
N GLU A 39 23.62 -2.17 -1.98
CA GLU A 39 24.38 -1.08 -2.59
C GLU A 39 25.87 -1.30 -2.33
N GLU A 40 26.66 -1.36 -3.41
CA GLU A 40 28.12 -1.55 -3.34
C GLU A 40 28.52 -2.75 -2.44
N PHE A 41 27.82 -3.87 -2.60
CA PHE A 41 28.01 -5.10 -1.81
C PHE A 41 27.68 -5.00 -0.31
N LYS A 42 27.06 -3.89 0.13
CA LYS A 42 26.56 -3.72 1.50
C LYS A 42 25.04 -3.79 1.51
N ARG A 43 24.50 -4.51 2.49
CA ARG A 43 23.06 -4.60 2.69
C ARG A 43 22.57 -3.47 3.58
N TYR A 44 21.55 -2.75 3.14
CA TYR A 44 20.91 -1.70 3.92
C TYR A 44 19.45 -2.04 4.15
N ARG A 45 18.99 -1.84 5.38
CA ARG A 45 17.57 -1.88 5.72
C ARG A 45 17.02 -0.48 5.70
N GLN A 46 16.09 -0.23 4.80
CA GLN A 46 15.39 1.03 4.66
C GLN A 46 14.04 0.95 5.36
N ILE A 47 13.75 1.95 6.21
CA ILE A 47 12.45 2.13 6.84
C ILE A 47 11.89 3.45 6.31
N LEU A 48 10.85 3.37 5.50
CA LEU A 48 10.27 4.55 4.86
C LEU A 48 9.07 5.05 5.66
N SER A 49 9.05 6.35 5.93
CA SER A 49 7.95 6.99 6.64
C SER A 49 6.73 7.13 5.74
N LEU A 50 5.60 6.56 6.16
CA LEU A 50 4.30 6.73 5.49
C LEU A 50 3.65 8.09 5.76
N LYS A 51 4.30 8.94 6.56
CA LYS A 51 3.92 10.35 6.69
C LYS A 51 4.41 11.19 5.49
N ASN A 52 5.55 10.82 4.93
CA ASN A 52 6.18 11.55 3.82
C ASN A 52 6.06 10.81 2.48
N ASN A 53 5.68 9.54 2.52
CA ASN A 53 5.38 8.73 1.35
C ASN A 53 3.95 8.23 1.49
N PHE A 54 3.14 8.43 0.46
CA PHE A 54 1.76 7.99 0.46
C PHE A 54 1.65 6.48 0.28
N ALA A 55 2.39 5.88 -0.66
CA ALA A 55 2.27 4.45 -0.92
C ALA A 55 3.62 3.78 -1.22
N ILE A 56 3.73 2.53 -0.80
CA ILE A 56 4.77 1.59 -1.19
C ILE A 56 4.07 0.39 -1.85
N VAL A 57 4.40 0.12 -3.11
CA VAL A 57 3.73 -0.91 -3.93
C VAL A 57 4.76 -1.85 -4.53
N TYR A 58 4.46 -3.15 -4.53
CA TYR A 58 5.32 -4.16 -5.15
C TYR A 58 4.52 -5.38 -5.59
N LYS A 59 5.02 -6.08 -6.62
CA LYS A 59 4.35 -7.26 -7.17
C LYS A 59 4.79 -8.54 -6.46
N LEU A 60 3.83 -9.29 -5.94
CA LEU A 60 4.09 -10.58 -5.31
C LEU A 60 4.47 -11.62 -6.36
N SER A 61 5.50 -12.41 -6.07
CA SER A 61 5.99 -13.47 -6.97
C SER A 61 4.98 -14.60 -7.18
N TYR A 62 4.11 -14.85 -6.19
CA TYR A 62 3.06 -15.87 -6.22
C TYR A 62 1.69 -15.33 -6.66
N GLY A 63 1.57 -14.04 -6.97
CA GLY A 63 0.30 -13.41 -7.37
C GLY A 63 -0.72 -13.28 -6.24
N PHE A 64 -2.01 -13.25 -6.60
CA PHE A 64 -3.14 -13.18 -5.67
C PHE A 64 -3.73 -14.58 -5.42
N LEU A 65 -3.85 -14.98 -4.15
CA LEU A 65 -4.22 -16.36 -3.75
C LEU A 65 -5.54 -16.48 -2.99
N SER A 66 -6.23 -15.37 -2.75
CA SER A 66 -7.46 -15.32 -1.94
C SER A 66 -8.69 -15.04 -2.79
N TYR A 67 -9.86 -14.95 -2.16
CA TYR A 67 -11.07 -14.46 -2.83
C TYR A 67 -11.06 -12.94 -2.80
N ALA A 68 -11.10 -12.31 -3.98
CA ALA A 68 -11.05 -10.86 -4.08
C ALA A 68 -12.36 -10.26 -3.57
N LYS A 69 -12.24 -9.35 -2.62
CA LYS A 69 -13.33 -8.57 -2.04
C LYS A 69 -13.20 -7.12 -2.47
N GLU A 70 -14.33 -6.42 -2.44
CA GLU A 70 -14.36 -5.00 -2.74
C GLU A 70 -13.70 -4.21 -1.59
N ILE A 71 -12.77 -3.32 -1.94
CA ILE A 71 -12.12 -2.36 -1.05
C ILE A 71 -12.42 -0.97 -1.59
N ASN A 72 -13.14 -0.17 -0.80
CA ASN A 72 -13.59 1.17 -1.15
C ASN A 72 -12.81 2.21 -0.35
N ILE A 73 -12.18 3.14 -1.05
CA ILE A 73 -11.37 4.20 -0.44
C ILE A 73 -12.08 5.53 -0.60
N TYR A 74 -12.19 6.24 0.52
CA TYR A 74 -12.86 7.53 0.62
C TYR A 74 -11.87 8.62 1.03
N SER A 75 -11.71 9.65 0.20
CA SER A 75 -10.81 10.79 0.47
C SER A 75 -11.39 11.82 1.44
N ASN A 76 -12.73 11.88 1.54
CA ASN A 76 -13.42 12.90 2.34
C ASN A 76 -14.75 12.40 2.94
N PHE A 77 -15.25 13.16 3.91
CA PHE A 77 -16.48 12.87 4.65
C PHE A 77 -17.72 12.73 3.76
N ASN A 78 -17.88 13.61 2.77
CA ASN A 78 -19.08 13.63 1.93
C ASN A 78 -19.15 12.38 1.05
N SER A 79 -18.02 11.97 0.46
CA SER A 79 -17.92 10.75 -0.34
C SER A 79 -18.28 9.52 0.51
N TRP A 80 -17.73 9.43 1.72
CA TRP A 80 -18.02 8.34 2.66
C TRP A 80 -19.49 8.32 3.09
N GLN A 81 -20.05 9.45 3.49
CA GLN A 81 -21.44 9.57 3.95
C GLN A 81 -22.44 9.13 2.88
N ASN A 82 -22.14 9.38 1.61
CA ASN A 82 -22.99 9.05 0.48
C ASN A 82 -22.65 7.70 -0.18
N SER A 83 -21.75 6.91 0.42
CA SER A 83 -21.27 5.64 -0.14
C SER A 83 -20.79 5.75 -1.59
N ASN A 84 -20.15 6.87 -1.94
CA ASN A 84 -19.63 7.15 -3.27
C ASN A 84 -18.08 7.21 -3.21
N PRO A 85 -17.39 6.06 -3.25
CA PRO A 85 -15.94 6.02 -3.10
C PRO A 85 -15.24 6.68 -4.29
N GLU A 86 -14.09 7.31 -4.04
CA GLU A 86 -13.22 7.79 -5.11
C GLU A 86 -12.55 6.63 -5.85
N ILE A 87 -12.27 5.54 -5.13
CA ILE A 87 -11.60 4.35 -5.65
C ILE A 87 -12.28 3.11 -5.10
N THR A 88 -12.55 2.17 -6.01
CA THR A 88 -12.97 0.81 -5.69
C THR A 88 -11.96 -0.16 -6.29
N ILE A 89 -11.34 -0.98 -5.44
CA ILE A 89 -10.32 -1.97 -5.80
C ILE A 89 -10.81 -3.36 -5.41
N MET A 90 -10.55 -4.36 -6.25
CA MET A 90 -10.75 -5.76 -5.90
C MET A 90 -9.47 -6.34 -5.29
N GLY A 91 -9.55 -6.93 -4.11
CA GLY A 91 -8.38 -7.44 -3.42
C GLY A 91 -8.66 -8.05 -2.05
N GLU A 92 -7.62 -8.16 -1.23
CA GLU A 92 -7.70 -8.65 0.15
C GLU A 92 -6.93 -7.71 1.07
N VAL A 93 -7.58 -7.27 2.15
CA VAL A 93 -6.94 -6.46 3.20
C VAL A 93 -6.14 -7.37 4.12
N CYS A 94 -4.86 -7.04 4.32
CA CYS A 94 -3.97 -7.72 5.24
C CYS A 94 -4.08 -7.07 6.64
N GLU A 95 -5.15 -7.38 7.39
CA GLU A 95 -5.42 -6.77 8.71
C GLU A 95 -4.21 -6.86 9.67
N SER A 96 -3.49 -7.99 9.66
CA SER A 96 -2.33 -8.23 10.54
C SER A 96 -1.11 -7.36 10.24
N GLU A 97 -1.05 -6.79 9.03
CA GLU A 97 0.04 -5.92 8.58
C GLU A 97 -0.39 -4.45 8.54
N SER A 98 -1.66 -4.16 8.80
CA SER A 98 -2.20 -2.80 8.84
C SER A 98 -2.11 -2.23 10.25
N ALA A 99 -2.08 -0.90 10.36
CA ALA A 99 -2.04 -0.20 11.64
C ALA A 99 -2.88 1.08 11.60
N ASP A 100 -2.80 1.88 12.67
CA ASP A 100 -3.51 3.16 12.80
C ASP A 100 -3.14 4.19 11.71
N SER A 101 -1.93 4.11 11.18
CA SER A 101 -1.36 5.07 10.23
C SER A 101 -1.41 4.60 8.78
N HIS A 102 -1.67 3.32 8.53
CA HIS A 102 -1.57 2.75 7.19
C HIS A 102 -2.42 1.50 7.00
N LEU A 103 -2.80 1.25 5.76
CA LEU A 103 -3.54 0.08 5.34
C LEU A 103 -2.68 -0.75 4.38
N VAL A 104 -2.65 -2.06 4.61
CA VAL A 104 -2.00 -3.02 3.72
C VAL A 104 -3.04 -3.89 3.05
N PHE A 105 -2.97 -4.03 1.73
CA PHE A 105 -3.84 -4.90 0.96
C PHE A 105 -3.12 -5.44 -0.28
N ILE A 106 -3.67 -6.50 -0.86
CA ILE A 106 -3.18 -7.10 -2.09
C ILE A 106 -4.29 -6.99 -3.14
N THR A 107 -4.00 -6.39 -4.29
CA THR A 107 -4.97 -6.33 -5.40
C THR A 107 -5.12 -7.69 -6.06
N GLN A 108 -6.21 -7.88 -6.80
CA GLN A 108 -6.47 -9.08 -7.57
C GLN A 108 -5.36 -9.40 -8.59
N GLU A 109 -4.65 -8.38 -9.08
CA GLU A 109 -3.50 -8.51 -9.99
C GLU A 109 -2.21 -8.94 -9.28
N GLY A 110 -2.23 -9.10 -7.96
CA GLY A 110 -1.11 -9.55 -7.14
C GLY A 110 -0.15 -8.43 -6.73
N PHE A 111 -0.58 -7.17 -6.78
CA PHE A 111 0.20 -6.06 -6.24
C PHE A 111 -0.13 -5.88 -4.76
N LYS A 112 0.89 -6.01 -3.91
CA LYS A 112 0.77 -5.65 -2.51
C LYS A 112 1.05 -4.18 -2.34
N GLN A 113 0.15 -3.52 -1.64
CA GLN A 113 0.16 -2.08 -1.43
C GLN A 113 0.14 -1.80 0.07
N CYS A 114 0.98 -0.87 0.49
CA CYS A 114 0.89 -0.25 1.80
C CYS A 114 0.70 1.25 1.59
N ILE A 115 -0.49 1.73 1.94
CA ILE A 115 -0.90 3.11 1.73
C ILE A 115 -1.06 3.82 3.07
N SER A 116 -0.69 5.09 3.10
CA SER A 116 -0.86 5.99 4.23
C SER A 116 -2.34 6.34 4.40
N LEU A 117 -2.81 6.31 5.63
CA LEU A 117 -4.15 6.79 5.97
C LEU A 117 -4.20 8.31 6.24
N CYS A 118 -3.07 9.02 6.12
CA CYS A 118 -3.02 10.46 6.43
C CYS A 118 -3.88 11.32 5.49
N GLU A 119 -4.00 10.93 4.21
CA GLU A 119 -4.80 11.65 3.19
C GLU A 119 -6.12 10.92 2.87
N ILE A 120 -6.45 9.86 3.62
CA ILE A 120 -7.63 9.03 3.41
C ILE A 120 -8.58 9.24 4.59
N TYR A 121 -9.83 9.56 4.29
CA TYR A 121 -10.86 9.72 5.31
C TYR A 121 -11.34 8.36 5.85
N ALA A 122 -11.63 7.42 4.96
CA ALA A 122 -12.09 6.08 5.36
C ALA A 122 -11.72 5.03 4.31
N VAL A 123 -11.58 3.78 4.76
CA VAL A 123 -11.58 2.60 3.88
C VAL A 123 -12.60 1.61 4.40
N THR A 124 -13.41 1.04 3.50
CA THR A 124 -14.34 -0.05 3.81
C THR A 124 -14.02 -1.26 2.94
N TYR A 125 -14.27 -2.45 3.46
CA TYR A 125 -14.12 -3.69 2.71
C TYR A 125 -15.03 -4.78 3.28
N GLU A 126 -15.38 -5.75 2.46
CA GLU A 126 -16.21 -6.89 2.86
C GLU A 126 -15.42 -7.85 3.79
N ARG A 127 -16.04 -8.31 4.89
CA ARG A 127 -15.43 -9.23 5.86
C ARG A 127 -16.11 -10.60 5.83
#